data_AF-C8PLY5-F1
#
_entry.id   AF-C8PLY5-F1
#
_cell.length_a   1.000
_cell.length_b   1.000
_cell.length_c   1.000
_cell.angle_alpha   90.00
_cell.angle_beta   90.00
_cell.angle_gamma   90.00
#
_symmetry.space_group_name_H-M   'P 1'
#
loop_
_entity.id
_entity.type
_entity.pdbx_description
1 polymer ?
#
loop_
_entity_poly.entity_id
_entity_poly.type
_entity_poly.pdbx_seq_one_letter_code
_entity_poly.pdbx_strand_id
1 'polypeptide(L)'
;MLDFQFIVRNVSITQTTINNVVFLARSAGNFTDEMGAKLEKTLHTVETILANQLKRNTIPMMLKLIQEDPNFEEKITVSEAKPLQEYIDRISENFQADSKRLLKITKETNITGLIEKCFGSTPLKPLEGYNDAINDAIQNLSTISFDWVKPMQLLKAFTEMYFETHYKTFLKSLLIEGFFANKQIEGQYAAIYRSCEMLLGKIKNFEQLFKPKGQCSLVEIQGYIAEIEKGKDMKKQLQKIVEIANMQAKVVVQTGSKAYADLYAFTEHLLEDIKAPTSELITNIKALVVSSKNKESFARLEQDRHIFALFLEIMKNYAVFGSIEKGRPGVPASAPSAAPAKPVQQ
;
A
#
# COMPACT_ATOMS: atom_id res chain seq x y z
N MET A 1 -1.26 20.68 -47.19
CA MET A 1 -2.28 20.18 -48.15
C MET A 1 -3.06 19.00 -47.57
N LEU A 2 -2.38 18.04 -46.92
CA LEU A 2 -3.00 16.89 -46.23
C LEU A 2 -3.93 17.31 -45.08
N ASP A 3 -3.50 18.20 -44.18
CA ASP A 3 -4.39 18.71 -43.10
C ASP A 3 -5.64 19.42 -43.65
N PHE A 4 -5.49 20.13 -44.77
CA PHE A 4 -6.59 20.80 -45.45
C PHE A 4 -7.55 19.80 -46.11
N GLN A 5 -7.03 18.69 -46.67
CA GLN A 5 -7.86 17.55 -47.11
C GLN A 5 -8.64 16.95 -45.94
N PHE A 6 -7.96 16.68 -44.81
CA PHE A 6 -8.58 16.08 -43.63
C PHE A 6 -9.76 16.93 -43.15
N ILE A 7 -9.59 18.25 -43.07
CA ILE A 7 -10.64 19.20 -42.69
C ILE A 7 -11.78 19.20 -43.72
N VAL A 8 -11.50 19.38 -45.01
CA VAL A 8 -12.53 19.46 -46.06
C VAL A 8 -13.31 18.14 -46.21
N ARG A 9 -12.66 16.99 -46.00
CA ARG A 9 -13.27 15.67 -46.11
C ARG A 9 -14.16 15.35 -44.91
N ASN A 10 -13.71 15.63 -43.69
CA ASN A 10 -14.35 15.17 -42.45
C ASN A 10 -15.22 16.21 -41.75
N VAL A 11 -15.12 17.50 -42.08
CA VAL A 11 -16.00 18.52 -41.52
C VAL A 11 -17.30 18.56 -42.31
N SER A 12 -18.43 18.28 -41.64
CA SER A 12 -19.78 18.52 -42.17
C SER A 12 -20.51 19.46 -41.24
N ILE A 13 -20.75 20.69 -41.70
CA ILE A 13 -21.50 21.68 -40.92
C ILE A 13 -22.99 21.41 -41.19
N THR A 14 -23.57 20.51 -40.40
CA THR A 14 -25.01 20.22 -40.44
C THR A 14 -25.81 21.26 -39.66
N GLN A 15 -27.11 21.38 -39.93
CA GLN A 15 -27.98 22.26 -39.15
C GLN A 15 -27.95 21.92 -37.64
N THR A 16 -27.83 20.63 -37.29
CA THR A 16 -27.68 20.18 -35.91
C THR A 16 -26.38 20.71 -35.28
N THR A 17 -25.27 20.70 -36.02
CA THR A 17 -23.99 21.26 -35.57
C THR A 17 -24.11 22.77 -35.33
N ILE A 18 -24.75 23.50 -36.24
CA ILE A 18 -24.99 24.95 -36.10
C ILE A 18 -25.82 25.23 -34.85
N ASN A 19 -26.92 24.51 -34.65
CA ASN A 19 -27.79 24.68 -33.49
C ASN A 19 -27.05 24.41 -32.18
N ASN A 20 -26.22 23.36 -32.11
CA ASN A 20 -25.42 23.03 -30.93
C ASN A 20 -24.35 24.08 -30.62
N VAL A 21 -23.68 24.62 -31.65
CA VAL A 21 -22.68 25.68 -31.49
C VAL A 21 -23.33 26.98 -31.01
N VAL A 22 -24.49 27.35 -31.57
CA VAL A 22 -25.26 28.52 -31.12
C VAL A 22 -25.75 28.33 -29.69
N PHE A 23 -26.19 27.14 -29.32
CA PHE A 23 -26.58 26.80 -27.95
C PHE A 23 -25.41 26.93 -26.97
N LEU A 24 -24.24 26.39 -27.30
CA LEU A 24 -23.02 26.51 -26.49
C LEU A 24 -22.59 27.98 -26.34
N ALA A 25 -22.64 28.76 -27.42
CA ALA A 25 -22.28 30.18 -27.40
C ALA A 25 -23.23 31.00 -26.52
N ARG A 26 -24.54 30.68 -26.51
CA ARG A 26 -25.51 31.28 -25.59
C ARG A 26 -25.24 30.93 -24.13
N SER A 27 -24.76 29.71 -23.86
CA SER A 27 -24.44 29.26 -22.49
C SER A 27 -23.18 29.90 -21.89
N ALA A 28 -22.29 30.46 -22.71
CA ALA A 28 -21.03 31.05 -22.28
C ALA A 28 -21.14 32.52 -21.79
N GLY A 29 -22.30 33.16 -21.91
CA GLY A 29 -22.53 34.57 -21.55
C GLY A 29 -21.98 35.57 -22.59
N ASN A 30 -22.58 36.78 -22.68
CA ASN A 30 -22.29 37.83 -23.69
C ASN A 30 -22.65 37.52 -25.15
N PHE A 31 -23.65 36.68 -25.42
CA PHE A 31 -24.10 36.38 -26.78
C PHE A 31 -25.41 37.11 -27.13
N THR A 32 -25.39 37.98 -28.14
CA THR A 32 -26.60 38.66 -28.65
C THR A 32 -27.22 37.88 -29.81
N ASP A 33 -28.51 38.06 -30.06
CA ASP A 33 -29.20 37.38 -31.18
C ASP A 33 -28.65 37.78 -32.55
N GLU A 34 -28.13 39.01 -32.70
CA GLU A 34 -27.41 39.44 -33.91
C GLU A 34 -26.10 38.67 -34.13
N MET A 35 -25.36 38.35 -33.06
CA MET A 35 -24.16 37.52 -33.15
C MET A 35 -24.51 36.08 -33.55
N GLY A 36 -25.64 35.56 -33.07
CA GLY A 36 -26.21 34.27 -33.47
C GLY A 36 -26.51 34.20 -34.96
N ALA A 37 -27.28 35.15 -35.47
CA ALA A 37 -27.64 35.22 -36.89
C ALA A 37 -26.41 35.37 -37.80
N LYS A 38 -25.41 36.15 -37.37
CA LYS A 38 -24.16 36.32 -38.11
C LYS A 38 -23.33 35.02 -38.12
N LEU A 39 -23.23 34.33 -36.98
CA LEU A 39 -22.51 33.06 -36.86
C LEU A 39 -23.14 31.97 -37.73
N GLU A 40 -24.48 31.84 -37.71
CA GLU A 40 -25.21 30.91 -38.55
C GLU A 40 -24.97 31.19 -40.04
N LYS A 41 -25.08 32.47 -40.46
CA LYS A 41 -24.81 32.86 -41.85
C LYS A 41 -23.37 32.56 -42.27
N THR A 42 -22.39 32.81 -41.41
CA THR A 42 -20.98 32.49 -41.68
C THR A 42 -20.78 30.98 -41.82
N LEU A 43 -21.31 30.17 -40.91
CA LEU A 43 -21.21 28.71 -40.96
C LEU A 43 -21.87 28.13 -42.22
N HIS A 44 -23.02 28.67 -42.62
CA HIS A 44 -23.70 28.27 -43.85
C HIS A 44 -22.92 28.66 -45.11
N THR A 45 -22.28 29.83 -45.09
CA THR A 45 -21.40 30.29 -46.17
C THR A 45 -20.16 29.39 -46.29
N VAL A 46 -19.56 29.01 -45.16
CA VAL A 46 -18.40 28.10 -45.12
C VAL A 46 -18.80 26.73 -45.67
N GLU A 47 -19.93 26.15 -45.26
CA GLU A 47 -20.42 24.88 -45.82
C GLU A 47 -20.69 25.00 -47.32
N THR A 48 -21.27 26.12 -47.77
CA THR A 48 -21.52 26.36 -49.21
C THR A 48 -20.22 26.39 -50.01
N ILE A 49 -19.16 27.02 -49.48
CA ILE A 49 -17.83 27.05 -50.10
C ILE A 49 -17.22 25.64 -50.13
N LEU A 50 -17.30 24.90 -49.02
CA LEU A 50 -16.81 23.52 -48.92
C LEU A 50 -17.59 22.54 -49.82
N ALA A 51 -18.89 22.72 -49.98
CA ALA A 51 -19.73 21.84 -50.79
C ALA A 51 -19.60 22.14 -52.30
N ASN A 52 -19.59 23.43 -52.67
CA ASN A 52 -19.72 23.83 -54.07
C ASN A 52 -18.39 24.21 -54.74
N GLN A 53 -17.47 24.86 -54.03
CA GLN A 53 -16.20 25.33 -54.62
C GLN A 53 -15.04 24.38 -54.32
N LEU A 54 -14.95 23.90 -53.09
CA LEU A 54 -13.93 22.95 -52.62
C LEU A 54 -14.54 21.55 -52.44
N LYS A 55 -15.12 21.02 -53.52
CA LYS A 55 -15.76 19.69 -53.50
C LYS A 55 -14.84 18.69 -52.78
N ARG A 56 -15.42 17.84 -51.93
CA ARG A 56 -14.68 16.94 -51.03
C ARG A 56 -13.73 15.97 -51.74
N ASN A 57 -13.83 15.83 -53.06
CA ASN A 57 -12.98 15.02 -53.91
C ASN A 57 -11.87 15.82 -54.64
N THR A 58 -11.91 17.15 -54.67
CA THR A 58 -10.95 17.98 -55.41
C THR A 58 -9.53 17.84 -54.87
N ILE A 59 -9.35 17.95 -53.55
CA ILE A 59 -8.03 17.85 -52.92
C ILE A 59 -7.46 16.41 -52.99
N PRO A 60 -8.23 15.33 -52.73
CA PRO A 60 -7.77 13.97 -52.98
C PRO A 60 -7.35 13.72 -54.42
N MET A 61 -8.09 14.27 -55.39
CA MET A 61 -7.78 14.12 -56.81
C MET A 61 -6.50 14.88 -57.18
N MET A 62 -6.29 16.08 -56.62
CA MET A 62 -5.03 16.82 -56.75
C MET A 62 -3.85 16.06 -56.14
N LEU A 63 -4.02 15.42 -54.98
CA LEU A 63 -2.94 14.66 -54.33
C LEU A 63 -2.60 13.37 -55.10
N LYS A 64 -3.59 12.70 -55.70
CA LYS A 64 -3.36 11.58 -56.63
C LYS A 64 -2.58 12.02 -57.88
N LEU A 65 -2.89 13.21 -58.41
CA LEU A 65 -2.18 13.77 -59.57
C LEU A 65 -0.74 14.19 -59.22
N ILE A 66 -0.51 14.75 -58.03
CA ILE A 66 0.83 15.18 -57.58
C ILE A 66 1.74 13.99 -57.28
N GLN A 67 1.20 12.89 -56.74
CA GLN A 67 1.99 11.71 -56.40
C GLN A 67 2.11 10.68 -57.54
N GLU A 68 1.45 10.91 -58.69
CA GLU A 68 1.40 10.00 -59.85
C GLU A 68 0.94 8.56 -59.50
N ASP A 69 0.27 8.38 -58.37
CA ASP A 69 -0.25 7.09 -57.90
C ASP A 69 -1.79 7.11 -57.88
N PRO A 70 -2.46 6.37 -58.79
CA PRO A 70 -3.92 6.25 -58.82
C PRO A 70 -4.54 5.66 -57.54
N ASN A 71 -3.76 4.86 -56.82
CA ASN A 71 -4.19 4.10 -55.64
C ASN A 71 -3.77 4.75 -54.31
N PHE A 72 -3.24 5.98 -54.34
CA PHE A 72 -2.90 6.69 -53.11
C PHE A 72 -4.12 6.86 -52.21
N GLU A 73 -4.09 6.18 -51.05
CA GLU A 73 -5.04 6.33 -49.96
C GLU A 73 -4.31 6.81 -48.70
N GLU A 74 -4.82 7.90 -48.12
CA GLU A 74 -4.25 8.51 -46.93
C GLU A 74 -4.50 7.63 -45.70
N LYS A 75 -3.43 7.26 -44.99
CA LYS A 75 -3.52 6.59 -43.68
C LYS A 75 -3.87 7.62 -42.61
N ILE A 76 -5.16 7.90 -42.47
CA ILE A 76 -5.67 8.73 -41.38
C ILE A 76 -5.67 7.89 -40.09
N THR A 77 -4.71 8.11 -39.21
CA THR A 77 -4.79 7.64 -37.82
C THR A 77 -5.70 8.59 -37.05
N VAL A 78 -6.99 8.29 -37.02
CA VAL A 78 -7.91 8.94 -36.08
C VAL A 78 -7.65 8.35 -34.70
N SER A 79 -7.05 9.13 -33.81
CA SER A 79 -7.02 8.81 -32.39
C SER A 79 -8.45 9.01 -31.86
N GLU A 80 -9.22 7.94 -31.68
CA GLU A 80 -10.48 8.00 -30.94
C GLU A 80 -10.19 8.44 -29.52
N ALA A 81 -10.35 9.74 -29.24
CA ALA A 81 -10.43 10.20 -27.87
C ALA A 81 -11.65 9.52 -27.24
N LYS A 82 -11.45 8.73 -26.18
CA LYS A 82 -12.51 8.08 -25.39
C LYS A 82 -12.74 8.86 -24.09
N PRO A 83 -13.35 10.07 -24.13
CA PRO A 83 -13.51 10.91 -22.95
C PRO A 83 -14.37 10.25 -21.85
N LEU A 84 -15.28 9.34 -22.22
CA LEU A 84 -16.04 8.56 -21.24
C LEU A 84 -15.20 7.49 -20.54
N GLN A 85 -14.15 6.97 -21.19
CA GLN A 85 -13.29 5.96 -20.59
C GLN A 85 -12.51 6.56 -19.41
N GLU A 86 -11.96 7.76 -19.55
CA GLU A 86 -11.28 8.46 -18.45
C GLU A 86 -12.20 8.68 -17.24
N TYR A 87 -13.49 8.96 -17.47
CA TYR A 87 -14.47 9.11 -16.41
C TYR A 87 -14.77 7.79 -15.69
N ILE A 88 -14.95 6.71 -16.47
CA ILE A 88 -15.15 5.34 -15.93
C ILE A 88 -13.93 4.91 -15.12
N ASP A 89 -12.73 5.15 -15.63
CA ASP A 89 -11.47 4.79 -14.98
C ASP A 89 -11.33 5.54 -13.65
N ARG A 90 -11.59 6.85 -13.63
CA ARG A 90 -11.57 7.66 -12.40
C ARG A 90 -12.57 7.19 -11.36
N ILE A 91 -13.81 6.86 -11.76
CA ILE A 91 -14.82 6.33 -10.82
C ILE A 91 -14.38 4.98 -10.27
N SER A 92 -13.86 4.10 -11.12
CA SER A 92 -13.39 2.77 -10.73
C SER A 92 -12.23 2.86 -9.74
N GLU A 93 -11.25 3.73 -10.01
CA GLU A 93 -10.12 3.99 -9.11
C GLU A 93 -10.58 4.53 -7.75
N ASN A 94 -11.50 5.50 -7.74
CA ASN A 94 -12.06 6.05 -6.50
C ASN A 94 -12.81 4.97 -5.71
N PHE A 95 -13.67 4.19 -6.38
CA PHE A 95 -14.42 3.12 -5.74
C PHE A 95 -13.50 2.07 -5.12
N GLN A 96 -12.43 1.68 -5.82
CA GLN A 96 -11.44 0.74 -5.28
C GLN A 96 -10.69 1.32 -4.08
N ALA A 97 -10.32 2.61 -4.13
CA ALA A 97 -9.67 3.29 -3.01
C ALA A 97 -10.58 3.37 -1.77
N ASP A 98 -11.84 3.75 -1.96
CA ASP A 98 -12.83 3.84 -0.89
C ASP A 98 -13.15 2.46 -0.30
N SER A 99 -13.30 1.44 -1.14
CA SER A 99 -13.52 0.06 -0.68
C SER A 99 -12.35 -0.44 0.17
N LYS A 100 -11.09 -0.19 -0.26
CA LYS A 100 -9.90 -0.51 0.54
C LYS A 100 -9.88 0.24 1.86
N ARG A 101 -10.21 1.53 1.85
CA ARG A 101 -10.29 2.37 3.05
C ARG A 101 -11.33 1.85 4.05
N LEU A 102 -12.54 1.53 3.59
CA LEU A 102 -13.60 0.97 4.43
C LEU A 102 -13.22 -0.38 5.03
N LEU A 103 -12.55 -1.23 4.24
CA LEU A 103 -12.07 -2.52 4.71
C LEU A 103 -10.98 -2.35 5.78
N LYS A 104 -10.08 -1.37 5.64
CA LYS A 104 -9.09 -1.00 6.65
C LYS A 104 -9.76 -0.51 7.95
N ILE A 105 -10.72 0.41 7.84
CA ILE A 105 -11.47 0.93 8.99
C ILE A 105 -12.19 -0.22 9.72
N THR A 106 -12.89 -1.08 8.99
CA THR A 106 -13.62 -2.22 9.58
C THR A 106 -12.66 -3.14 10.35
N LYS A 107 -11.50 -3.46 9.77
CA LYS A 107 -10.47 -4.26 10.45
C LYS A 107 -9.96 -3.56 11.72
N GLU A 108 -9.70 -2.25 11.65
CA GLU A 108 -9.22 -1.46 12.77
C GLU A 108 -10.26 -1.36 13.90
N THR A 109 -11.54 -1.18 13.58
CA THR A 109 -12.64 -1.19 14.55
C THR A 109 -12.73 -2.54 15.27
N ASN A 110 -12.62 -3.65 14.54
CA ASN A 110 -12.69 -5.00 15.13
C ASN A 110 -11.57 -5.27 16.14
N ILE A 111 -10.40 -4.65 15.96
CA ILE A 111 -9.23 -4.86 16.84
C ILE A 111 -9.01 -3.73 17.85
N THR A 112 -9.76 -2.63 17.79
CA THR A 112 -9.59 -1.49 18.72
C THR A 112 -9.69 -1.95 20.17
N GLY A 113 -10.68 -2.80 20.48
CA GLY A 113 -10.83 -3.37 21.82
C GLY A 113 -9.69 -4.32 22.23
N LEU A 114 -8.96 -4.92 21.29
CA LEU A 114 -7.75 -5.71 21.59
C LEU A 114 -6.54 -4.78 21.83
N ILE A 115 -6.43 -3.70 21.05
CA ILE A 115 -5.36 -2.70 21.21
C ILE A 115 -5.45 -2.04 22.58
N GLU A 116 -6.65 -1.62 23.00
CA GLU A 116 -6.87 -1.04 24.33
C GLU A 116 -6.52 -2.03 25.45
N LYS A 117 -6.80 -3.32 25.28
CA LYS A 117 -6.40 -4.36 26.24
C LYS A 117 -4.89 -4.59 26.28
N CYS A 118 -4.19 -4.46 25.15
CA CYS A 118 -2.75 -4.64 25.07
C CYS A 118 -1.95 -3.45 25.61
N PHE A 119 -2.32 -2.22 25.24
CA PHE A 119 -1.52 -1.02 25.49
C PHE A 119 -2.18 -0.05 26.48
N GLY A 120 -3.38 -0.37 26.97
CA GLY A 120 -4.19 0.53 27.79
C GLY A 120 -4.77 1.70 26.99
N SER A 121 -5.19 2.74 27.71
CA SER A 121 -5.70 3.99 27.12
C SER A 121 -4.58 4.96 26.68
N THR A 122 -3.32 4.54 26.73
CA THR A 122 -2.20 5.39 26.35
C THR A 122 -2.12 5.51 24.83
N PRO A 123 -2.09 6.73 24.26
CA PRO A 123 -1.98 6.90 22.82
C PRO A 123 -0.65 6.34 22.33
N LEU A 124 -0.71 5.48 21.31
CA LEU A 124 0.47 4.93 20.66
C LEU A 124 1.30 6.08 20.08
N LYS A 125 2.62 6.06 20.33
CA LYS A 125 3.52 7.09 19.78
C LYS A 125 3.47 7.05 18.25
N PRO A 126 3.30 8.20 17.58
CA PRO A 126 3.35 8.26 16.13
C PRO A 126 4.76 7.91 15.61
N LEU A 127 4.82 7.40 14.39
CA LEU A 127 6.07 7.24 13.66
C LEU A 127 6.51 8.58 13.08
N GLU A 128 7.80 8.84 13.08
CA GLU A 128 8.35 10.00 12.39
C GLU A 128 8.14 9.87 10.88
N GLY A 129 7.31 10.75 10.32
CA GLY A 129 7.03 10.87 8.89
C GLY A 129 6.03 9.88 8.28
N TYR A 130 5.83 8.69 8.85
CA TYR A 130 4.82 7.74 8.37
C TYR A 130 3.64 7.67 9.35
N ASN A 131 2.79 8.70 9.33
CA ASN A 131 1.71 8.87 10.31
C ASN A 131 0.37 9.27 9.65
N ASP A 132 -0.69 9.25 10.47
CA ASP A 132 -2.06 9.48 10.01
C ASP A 132 -2.26 10.90 9.46
N ALA A 133 -1.62 11.93 10.04
CA ALA A 133 -1.72 13.30 9.56
C ALA A 133 -1.21 13.47 8.12
N ILE A 134 -0.08 12.84 7.79
CA ILE A 134 0.47 12.87 6.43
C ILE A 134 -0.36 11.99 5.50
N ASN A 135 -0.82 10.84 5.99
CA ASN A 135 -1.70 9.96 5.23
C ASN A 135 -2.99 10.69 4.81
N ASP A 136 -3.61 11.45 5.71
CA ASP A 136 -4.83 12.21 5.43
C ASP A 136 -4.57 13.29 4.37
N ALA A 137 -3.43 13.97 4.43
CA ALA A 137 -3.03 14.94 3.41
C ALA A 137 -2.86 14.30 2.02
N ILE A 138 -2.28 13.09 1.95
CA ILE A 138 -2.14 12.34 0.68
C ILE A 138 -3.52 11.90 0.16
N GLN A 139 -4.39 11.41 1.04
CA GLN A 139 -5.72 10.90 0.68
C GLN A 139 -6.69 12.00 0.26
N ASN A 140 -6.53 13.23 0.72
CA ASN A 140 -7.37 14.36 0.30
C ASN A 140 -7.17 14.73 -1.18
N LEU A 141 -6.00 14.45 -1.75
CA LEU A 141 -5.62 14.87 -3.10
C LEU A 141 -5.44 13.70 -4.08
N SER A 142 -5.36 12.47 -3.56
CA SER A 142 -5.10 11.27 -4.33
C SER A 142 -5.80 10.06 -3.74
N THR A 143 -5.94 9.00 -4.54
CA THR A 143 -6.47 7.70 -4.12
C THR A 143 -5.44 6.84 -3.37
N ILE A 144 -4.26 7.39 -3.11
CA ILE A 144 -3.11 6.68 -2.56
C ILE A 144 -3.07 6.89 -1.03
N SER A 145 -2.56 5.89 -0.29
CA SER A 145 -2.50 5.95 1.16
C SER A 145 -1.34 5.18 1.76
N PHE A 146 -1.01 5.52 3.00
CA PHE A 146 -0.17 4.72 3.87
C PHE A 146 -0.97 3.56 4.48
N ASP A 147 -0.67 2.36 4.00
CA ASP A 147 -1.45 1.16 4.35
C ASP A 147 -1.03 0.54 5.69
N TRP A 148 0.19 0.83 6.16
CA TRP A 148 0.85 0.10 7.25
C TRP A 148 1.09 0.95 8.50
N VAL A 149 0.47 2.13 8.63
CA VAL A 149 0.74 3.08 9.74
C VAL A 149 0.47 2.42 11.09
N LYS A 150 -0.72 1.85 11.25
CA LYS A 150 -1.16 1.21 12.50
C LYS A 150 -0.29 0.01 12.91
N PRO A 151 -0.03 -1.01 12.06
CA PRO A 151 0.81 -2.13 12.46
C PRO A 151 2.24 -1.71 12.77
N MET A 152 2.80 -0.69 12.10
CA MET A 152 4.11 -0.16 12.45
C MET A 152 4.13 0.53 13.82
N GLN A 153 3.10 1.31 14.15
CA GLN A 153 2.96 1.94 15.48
C GLN A 153 2.84 0.88 16.58
N LEU A 154 2.00 -0.14 16.37
CA LEU A 154 1.83 -1.24 17.32
C LEU A 154 3.14 -2.01 17.55
N LEU A 155 3.86 -2.30 16.46
CA LEU A 155 5.15 -2.98 16.53
C LEU A 155 6.19 -2.15 17.29
N LYS A 156 6.28 -0.84 17.03
CA LYS A 156 7.16 0.09 17.74
C LYS A 156 6.82 0.15 19.23
N ALA A 157 5.53 0.35 19.56
CA ALA A 157 5.07 0.41 20.94
C ALA A 157 5.37 -0.87 21.70
N PHE A 158 5.10 -2.04 21.11
CA PHE A 158 5.40 -3.33 21.74
C PHE A 158 6.91 -3.51 21.98
N THR A 159 7.72 -3.14 20.98
CA THR A 159 9.18 -3.23 21.06
C THR A 159 9.74 -2.36 22.17
N GLU A 160 9.29 -1.10 22.28
CA GLU A 160 9.77 -0.17 23.32
C GLU A 160 9.24 -0.54 24.72
N MET A 161 7.93 -0.77 24.84
CA MET A 161 7.27 -0.93 26.14
C MET A 161 7.51 -2.29 26.78
N TYR A 162 7.56 -3.36 26.00
CA TYR A 162 7.65 -4.72 26.52
C TYR A 162 9.01 -5.34 26.27
N PHE A 163 9.45 -5.41 25.01
CA PHE A 163 10.71 -6.10 24.70
C PHE A 163 11.91 -5.40 25.34
N GLU A 164 12.14 -4.12 25.05
CA GLU A 164 13.29 -3.37 25.57
C GLU A 164 13.22 -3.17 27.09
N THR A 165 12.03 -2.86 27.62
CA THR A 165 11.88 -2.51 29.04
C THR A 165 11.76 -3.73 29.95
N HIS A 166 10.99 -4.76 29.56
CA HIS A 166 10.68 -5.89 30.43
C HIS A 166 11.46 -7.16 30.09
N TYR A 167 11.60 -7.52 28.81
CA TYR A 167 12.04 -8.89 28.44
C TYR A 167 13.54 -8.99 28.14
N LYS A 168 14.14 -7.93 27.59
CA LYS A 168 15.50 -7.95 27.03
C LYS A 168 16.55 -8.40 28.03
N THR A 169 16.46 -7.97 29.28
CA THR A 169 17.44 -8.32 30.33
C THR A 169 17.51 -9.83 30.54
N PHE A 170 16.37 -10.47 30.81
CA PHE A 170 16.31 -11.92 30.99
C PHE A 170 16.71 -12.68 29.71
N LEU A 171 16.15 -12.30 28.55
CA LEU A 171 16.42 -12.97 27.28
C LEU A 171 17.90 -12.87 26.88
N LYS A 172 18.55 -11.74 27.16
CA LYS A 172 19.98 -11.56 26.94
C LYS A 172 20.82 -12.41 27.88
N SER A 173 20.45 -12.47 29.16
CA SER A 173 21.13 -13.36 30.11
C SER A 173 20.95 -14.83 29.74
N LEU A 174 19.78 -15.22 29.22
CA LEU A 174 19.56 -16.56 28.71
C LEU A 174 20.51 -16.93 27.57
N LEU A 175 20.82 -15.97 26.69
CA LEU A 175 21.76 -16.17 25.58
C LEU A 175 23.21 -16.34 26.05
N ILE A 176 23.63 -15.61 27.09
CA ILE A 176 25.04 -15.56 27.53
C ILE A 176 25.33 -16.62 28.60
N GLU A 177 24.40 -16.81 29.52
CA GLU A 177 24.57 -17.60 30.74
C GLU A 177 23.80 -18.94 30.67
N GLY A 178 23.01 -19.17 29.61
CA GLY A 178 22.20 -20.38 29.42
C GLY A 178 23.02 -21.61 29.02
N PHE A 179 22.79 -22.72 29.73
CA PHE A 179 23.34 -24.03 29.39
C PHE A 179 22.31 -24.83 28.59
N PHE A 180 22.29 -24.57 27.28
CA PHE A 180 21.43 -25.24 26.32
C PHE A 180 21.79 -26.71 26.18
N ALA A 181 20.77 -27.58 26.08
CA ALA A 181 20.97 -29.01 25.97
C ALA A 181 21.66 -29.43 24.66
N ASN A 182 21.50 -28.66 23.58
CA ASN A 182 22.24 -28.86 22.35
C ASN A 182 22.52 -27.53 21.62
N LYS A 183 23.56 -27.53 20.77
CA LYS A 183 23.97 -26.36 19.98
C LYS A 183 22.92 -25.89 18.96
N GLN A 184 22.00 -26.77 18.56
CA GLN A 184 20.95 -26.43 17.61
C GLN A 184 19.91 -25.50 18.25
N ILE A 185 19.45 -25.81 19.46
CA ILE A 185 18.51 -24.99 20.24
C ILE A 185 19.15 -23.64 20.57
N GLU A 186 20.43 -23.65 20.99
CA GLU A 186 21.20 -22.42 21.22
C GLU A 186 21.25 -21.54 19.95
N GLY A 187 21.57 -22.14 18.79
CA GLY A 187 21.62 -21.43 17.51
C GLY A 187 20.26 -20.87 17.08
N GLN A 188 19.19 -21.65 17.25
CA GLN A 188 17.82 -21.22 16.96
C GLN A 188 17.41 -20.04 17.85
N TYR A 189 17.60 -20.17 19.16
CA TYR A 189 17.30 -19.11 20.12
C TYR A 189 18.11 -17.83 19.83
N ALA A 190 19.41 -17.97 19.58
CA ALA A 190 20.29 -16.85 19.25
C ALA A 190 19.83 -16.09 17.99
N ALA A 191 19.33 -16.81 16.97
CA ALA A 191 18.79 -16.18 15.77
C ALA A 191 17.48 -15.43 16.04
N ILE A 192 16.59 -16.00 16.86
CA ILE A 192 15.32 -15.39 17.28
C ILE A 192 15.59 -14.12 18.10
N TYR A 193 16.44 -14.21 19.13
CA TYR A 193 16.80 -13.07 19.97
C TYR A 193 17.40 -11.92 19.16
N ARG A 194 18.39 -12.21 18.29
CA ARG A 194 18.99 -11.17 17.42
C ARG A 194 17.99 -10.52 16.48
N SER A 195 17.04 -11.30 15.95
CA SER A 195 15.99 -10.78 15.09
C SER A 195 15.08 -9.78 15.82
N CYS A 196 14.76 -10.05 17.09
CA CYS A 196 14.00 -9.15 17.95
C CYS A 196 14.83 -7.92 18.36
N GLU A 197 16.09 -8.09 18.76
CA GLU A 197 16.98 -7.00 19.17
C GLU A 197 17.23 -5.99 18.05
N MET A 198 17.38 -6.45 16.81
CA MET A 198 17.57 -5.57 15.66
C MET A 198 16.30 -4.83 15.23
N LEU A 199 15.12 -5.21 15.73
CA LEU A 199 13.85 -4.70 15.22
C LEU A 199 13.66 -3.20 15.49
N LEU A 200 14.02 -2.72 16.69
CA LEU A 200 13.97 -1.30 17.01
C LEU A 200 14.87 -0.48 16.07
N GLY A 201 16.05 -1.02 15.74
CA GLY A 201 16.96 -0.42 14.76
C GLY A 201 16.34 -0.35 13.36
N LYS A 202 15.65 -1.42 12.91
CA LYS A 202 14.93 -1.42 11.63
C LYS A 202 13.81 -0.38 11.59
N ILE A 203 13.07 -0.21 12.67
CA ILE A 203 12.03 0.82 12.78
C ILE A 203 12.65 2.23 12.71
N LYS A 204 13.73 2.48 13.45
CA LYS A 204 14.44 3.77 13.41
C LYS A 204 15.02 4.07 12.02
N ASN A 205 15.55 3.05 11.34
CA ASN A 205 16.07 3.18 9.98
C ASN A 205 14.94 3.49 8.99
N PHE A 206 13.76 2.89 9.17
CA PHE A 206 12.57 3.24 8.40
C PHE A 206 12.17 4.70 8.62
N GLU A 207 12.17 5.19 9.86
CA GLU A 207 11.92 6.60 10.17
C GLU A 207 12.97 7.54 9.54
N GLN A 208 14.23 7.10 9.41
CA GLN A 208 15.25 7.89 8.71
C GLN A 208 14.94 8.10 7.22
N LEU A 209 14.13 7.23 6.59
CA LEU A 209 13.75 7.38 5.18
C LEU A 209 12.94 8.67 4.95
N PHE A 210 12.25 9.17 5.97
CA PHE A 210 11.39 10.35 5.91
C PHE A 210 12.12 11.65 6.26
N LYS A 211 13.35 11.56 6.78
CA LYS A 211 14.17 12.73 7.08
C LYS A 211 14.62 13.46 5.79
N PRO A 212 15.08 14.71 5.89
CA PRO A 212 15.59 15.44 4.73
C PRO A 212 16.68 14.65 4.00
N LYS A 213 16.58 14.55 2.67
CA LYS A 213 17.43 13.72 1.77
C LYS A 213 17.24 12.20 1.90
N GLY A 214 16.27 11.74 2.68
CA GLY A 214 15.84 10.34 2.71
C GLY A 214 15.05 9.97 1.47
N GLN A 215 14.98 8.67 1.17
CA GLN A 215 14.29 8.12 -0.02
C GLN A 215 12.78 8.42 -0.05
N CYS A 216 12.18 8.73 1.09
CA CYS A 216 10.77 9.08 1.27
C CYS A 216 10.63 10.43 1.99
N SER A 217 11.49 11.38 1.65
CA SER A 217 11.59 12.69 2.31
C SER A 217 10.23 13.37 2.46
N LEU A 218 9.90 13.81 3.67
CA LEU A 218 8.67 14.57 3.93
C LEU A 218 8.57 15.86 3.13
N VAL A 219 9.71 16.52 2.91
CA VAL A 219 9.78 17.75 2.13
C VAL A 219 9.39 17.48 0.68
N GLU A 220 9.77 16.32 0.13
CA GLU A 220 9.40 15.93 -1.22
C GLU A 220 7.93 15.55 -1.31
N ILE A 221 7.42 14.78 -0.35
CA ILE A 221 5.99 14.41 -0.28
C ILE A 221 5.11 15.67 -0.21
N GLN A 222 5.43 16.59 0.71
CA GLN A 222 4.70 17.86 0.85
C GLN A 222 4.87 18.76 -0.38
N GLY A 223 6.06 18.78 -0.99
CA GLY A 223 6.30 19.48 -2.24
C GLY A 223 5.44 18.96 -3.38
N TYR A 224 5.36 17.63 -3.56
CA TYR A 224 4.50 17.03 -4.59
C TYR A 224 3.02 17.30 -4.31
N ILE A 225 2.58 17.23 -3.05
CA ILE A 225 1.22 17.60 -2.64
C ILE A 225 0.91 19.05 -3.07
N ALA A 226 1.76 20.01 -2.72
CA ALA A 226 1.56 21.43 -3.05
C ALA A 226 1.57 21.69 -4.57
N GLU A 227 2.37 20.95 -5.34
CA GLU A 227 2.39 21.07 -6.79
C GLU A 227 1.15 20.42 -7.45
N ILE A 228 0.61 19.34 -6.87
CA ILE A 228 -0.66 18.73 -7.31
C ILE A 228 -1.83 19.69 -7.05
N GLU A 229 -1.85 20.38 -5.90
CA GLU A 229 -2.86 21.40 -5.59
C GLU A 229 -2.84 22.57 -6.59
N LYS A 230 -1.66 22.92 -7.13
CA LYS A 230 -1.50 23.92 -8.19
C LYS A 230 -1.86 23.40 -9.59
N GLY A 231 -2.34 22.15 -9.70
CA GLY A 231 -2.77 21.53 -10.96
C GLY A 231 -1.65 20.90 -11.78
N LYS A 232 -0.45 20.70 -11.23
CA LYS A 232 0.63 19.98 -11.94
C LYS A 232 0.48 18.46 -11.80
N ASP A 233 0.85 17.74 -12.85
CA ASP A 233 0.85 16.27 -12.85
C ASP A 233 2.10 15.71 -12.15
N MET A 234 2.06 15.69 -10.81
CA MET A 234 3.09 15.06 -9.96
C MET A 234 2.55 13.81 -9.24
N LYS A 235 1.37 13.31 -9.66
CA LYS A 235 0.69 12.18 -9.00
C LYS A 235 1.51 10.90 -9.07
N LYS A 236 2.16 10.62 -10.21
CA LYS A 236 3.00 9.42 -10.40
C LYS A 236 4.22 9.41 -9.49
N GLN A 237 4.85 10.57 -9.28
CA GLN A 237 6.01 10.74 -8.41
C GLN A 237 5.61 10.53 -6.95
N LEU A 238 4.49 11.13 -6.51
CA LEU A 238 3.92 10.91 -5.19
C LEU A 238 3.58 9.42 -4.97
N GLN A 239 2.92 8.79 -5.95
CA GLN A 239 2.58 7.37 -5.92
C GLN A 239 3.81 6.50 -5.70
N LYS A 240 4.88 6.73 -6.47
CA LYS A 240 6.12 5.96 -6.36
C LYS A 240 6.73 6.04 -4.97
N ILE A 241 6.77 7.24 -4.36
CA ILE A 241 7.31 7.41 -3.00
C ILE A 241 6.44 6.66 -1.99
N VAL A 242 5.11 6.79 -2.08
CA VAL A 242 4.19 6.13 -1.14
C VAL A 242 4.26 4.60 -1.29
N GLU A 243 4.38 4.08 -2.51
CA GLU A 243 4.56 2.64 -2.76
C GLU A 243 5.87 2.11 -2.16
N ILE A 244 6.98 2.85 -2.30
CA ILE A 244 8.25 2.50 -1.67
C ILE A 244 8.10 2.49 -0.14
N ALA A 245 7.50 3.52 0.45
CA ALA A 245 7.23 3.59 1.87
C ALA A 245 6.39 2.41 2.37
N ASN A 246 5.29 2.09 1.67
CA ASN A 246 4.42 0.96 2.01
C ASN A 246 5.14 -0.39 1.88
N MET A 247 5.98 -0.56 0.86
CA MET A 247 6.77 -1.78 0.67
C MET A 247 7.76 -1.98 1.82
N GLN A 248 8.50 -0.93 2.20
CA GLN A 248 9.44 -0.99 3.31
C GLN A 248 8.72 -1.24 4.65
N ALA A 249 7.61 -0.55 4.89
CA ALA A 249 6.79 -0.76 6.08
C ALA A 249 6.29 -2.21 6.18
N LYS A 250 5.78 -2.77 5.07
CA LYS A 250 5.35 -4.17 4.99
C LYS A 250 6.47 -5.12 5.37
N VAL A 251 7.69 -4.93 4.85
CA VAL A 251 8.84 -5.79 5.17
C VAL A 251 9.17 -5.74 6.66
N VAL A 252 9.18 -4.56 7.27
CA VAL A 252 9.43 -4.39 8.71
C VAL A 252 8.35 -5.07 9.53
N VAL A 253 7.08 -4.87 9.19
CA VAL A 253 5.94 -5.48 9.88
C VAL A 253 5.98 -7.00 9.80
N GLN A 254 6.22 -7.58 8.62
CA GLN A 254 6.29 -9.04 8.44
C GLN A 254 7.47 -9.64 9.22
N THR A 255 8.65 -9.00 9.11
CA THR A 255 9.85 -9.48 9.79
C THR A 255 9.71 -9.39 11.31
N GLY A 256 9.18 -8.28 11.82
CA GLY A 256 8.98 -8.07 13.25
C GLY A 256 7.92 -8.98 13.83
N SER A 257 6.79 -9.15 13.13
CA SER A 257 5.72 -10.04 13.58
C SER A 257 6.19 -11.50 13.64
N LYS A 258 6.94 -11.95 12.64
CA LYS A 258 7.54 -13.29 12.64
C LYS A 258 8.54 -13.45 13.79
N ALA A 259 9.47 -12.51 13.96
CA ALA A 259 10.46 -12.58 15.03
C ALA A 259 9.80 -12.69 16.42
N TYR A 260 8.75 -11.91 16.66
CA TYR A 260 8.00 -11.96 17.91
C TYR A 260 7.16 -13.23 18.06
N ALA A 261 6.61 -13.78 16.98
CA ALA A 261 5.92 -15.06 17.01
C ALA A 261 6.88 -16.22 17.36
N ASP A 262 8.06 -16.24 16.74
CA ASP A 262 9.09 -17.24 17.02
C ASP A 262 9.59 -17.10 18.48
N LEU A 263 9.76 -15.86 18.96
CA LEU A 263 10.13 -15.59 20.35
C LEU A 263 9.04 -16.04 21.34
N TYR A 264 7.77 -15.78 21.02
CA TYR A 264 6.65 -16.21 21.84
C TYR A 264 6.61 -17.74 21.94
N ALA A 265 6.67 -18.45 20.81
CA ALA A 265 6.69 -19.91 20.79
C ALA A 265 7.85 -20.49 21.61
N PHE A 266 9.06 -19.93 21.47
CA PHE A 266 10.20 -20.33 22.29
C PHE A 266 9.96 -20.07 23.78
N THR A 267 9.37 -18.93 24.12
CA THR A 267 9.07 -18.54 25.52
C THR A 267 8.03 -19.48 26.13
N GLU A 268 7.02 -19.90 25.38
CA GLU A 268 6.03 -20.88 25.85
C GLU A 268 6.69 -22.20 26.24
N HIS A 269 7.53 -22.75 25.35
CA HIS A 269 8.29 -23.97 25.64
C HIS A 269 9.26 -23.77 26.82
N LEU A 270 9.88 -22.60 26.94
CA LEU A 270 10.75 -22.27 28.08
C LEU A 270 9.96 -22.25 29.40
N LEU A 271 8.76 -21.67 29.43
CA LEU A 271 7.91 -21.62 30.62
C LEU A 271 7.42 -23.02 31.03
N GLU A 272 7.19 -23.92 30.08
CA GLU A 272 6.89 -25.32 30.33
C GLU A 272 8.11 -26.07 30.90
N ASP A 273 9.29 -25.86 30.32
CA ASP A 273 10.55 -26.46 30.75
C ASP A 273 10.94 -26.07 32.19
N ILE A 274 10.67 -24.83 32.58
CA ILE A 274 10.90 -24.34 33.95
C ILE A 274 10.03 -25.08 34.98
N LYS A 275 8.80 -25.43 34.60
CA LYS A 275 7.83 -26.13 35.46
C LYS A 275 8.11 -27.63 35.52
N ALA A 276 8.82 -28.19 34.53
CA ALA A 276 9.19 -29.59 34.51
C ALA A 276 10.10 -29.96 35.71
N PRO A 277 10.02 -31.19 36.24
CA PRO A 277 10.92 -31.66 37.29
C PRO A 277 12.40 -31.54 36.88
N THR A 278 12.70 -31.93 35.64
CA THR A 278 14.01 -31.82 34.98
C THR A 278 13.88 -30.95 33.75
N SER A 279 14.65 -29.86 33.67
CA SER A 279 14.67 -28.98 32.51
C SER A 279 15.50 -29.60 31.39
N GLU A 280 14.89 -29.78 30.23
CA GLU A 280 15.46 -30.42 29.04
C GLU A 280 15.96 -29.43 28.00
N LEU A 281 15.44 -28.19 27.96
CA LEU A 281 15.89 -27.18 27.00
C LEU A 281 17.13 -26.44 27.52
N ILE A 282 17.04 -25.93 28.75
CA ILE A 282 18.11 -25.15 29.39
C ILE A 282 18.30 -25.67 30.81
N THR A 283 19.38 -26.44 30.99
CA THR A 283 19.64 -27.21 32.22
C THR A 283 19.76 -26.33 33.47
N ASN A 284 20.28 -25.10 33.34
CA ASN A 284 20.43 -24.14 34.43
C ASN A 284 19.30 -23.10 34.53
N ILE A 285 18.17 -23.30 33.82
CA ILE A 285 17.12 -22.27 33.72
C ILE A 285 16.56 -21.83 35.07
N LYS A 286 16.38 -22.76 36.01
CA LYS A 286 15.85 -22.47 37.36
C LYS A 286 16.78 -21.53 38.13
N ALA A 287 18.10 -21.66 37.97
CA ALA A 287 19.07 -20.77 38.58
C ALA A 287 19.04 -19.37 37.92
N LEU A 288 18.89 -19.32 36.59
CA LEU A 288 18.82 -18.05 35.85
C LEU A 288 17.57 -17.23 36.20
N VAL A 289 16.44 -17.90 36.43
CA VAL A 289 15.17 -17.26 36.81
C VAL A 289 15.23 -16.64 38.21
N VAL A 290 15.88 -17.31 39.16
CA VAL A 290 15.96 -16.85 40.56
C VAL A 290 17.05 -15.79 40.77
N SER A 291 17.99 -15.66 39.82
CA SER A 291 19.05 -14.63 39.84
C SER A 291 18.47 -13.23 40.05
N SER A 292 19.08 -12.47 40.96
CA SER A 292 18.64 -11.11 41.32
C SER A 292 18.55 -10.16 40.11
N LYS A 293 19.40 -10.36 39.10
CA LYS A 293 19.42 -9.61 37.85
C LYS A 293 18.20 -9.88 36.95
N ASN A 294 17.68 -11.11 36.99
CA ASN A 294 16.74 -11.63 36.00
C ASN A 294 15.33 -11.83 36.56
N LYS A 295 15.20 -11.99 37.88
CA LYS A 295 13.95 -12.33 38.56
C LYS A 295 12.80 -11.40 38.21
N GLU A 296 13.03 -10.09 38.17
CA GLU A 296 12.01 -9.11 37.82
C GLU A 296 11.63 -9.18 36.33
N SER A 297 12.63 -9.22 35.45
CA SER A 297 12.44 -9.33 33.99
C SER A 297 11.68 -10.61 33.60
N PHE A 298 12.00 -11.73 34.25
CA PHE A 298 11.29 -12.99 34.07
C PHE A 298 9.85 -12.94 34.63
N ALA A 299 9.65 -12.39 35.82
CA ALA A 299 8.32 -12.24 36.40
C ALA A 299 7.41 -11.39 35.50
N ARG A 300 7.95 -10.32 34.89
CA ARG A 300 7.23 -9.52 33.89
C ARG A 300 6.93 -10.32 32.63
N LEU A 301 7.88 -11.10 32.11
CA LEU A 301 7.65 -11.97 30.95
C LEU A 301 6.51 -12.97 31.18
N GLU A 302 6.41 -13.55 32.38
CA GLU A 302 5.32 -14.47 32.74
C GLU A 302 3.98 -13.74 32.90
N GLN A 303 3.97 -12.57 33.56
CA GLN A 303 2.77 -11.75 33.72
C GLN A 303 2.24 -11.26 32.37
N ASP A 304 3.12 -10.76 31.52
CA ASP A 304 2.78 -10.17 30.22
C ASP A 304 2.53 -11.22 29.14
N ARG A 305 2.59 -12.53 29.45
CA ARG A 305 2.33 -13.64 28.52
C ARG A 305 1.01 -13.47 27.76
N HIS A 306 -0.05 -13.06 28.47
CA HIS A 306 -1.36 -12.83 27.87
C HIS A 306 -1.38 -11.60 26.94
N ILE A 307 -0.66 -10.52 27.30
CA ILE A 307 -0.51 -9.32 26.47
C ILE A 307 0.30 -9.66 25.21
N PHE A 308 1.35 -10.47 25.33
CA PHE A 308 2.14 -10.93 24.19
C PHE A 308 1.26 -11.74 23.22
N ALA A 309 0.46 -12.69 23.73
CA ALA A 309 -0.48 -13.44 22.90
C ALA A 309 -1.50 -12.54 22.18
N LEU A 310 -2.08 -11.57 22.89
CA LEU A 310 -3.03 -10.61 22.33
C LEU A 310 -2.37 -9.71 21.27
N PHE A 311 -1.13 -9.26 21.49
CA PHE A 311 -0.36 -8.51 20.51
C PHE A 311 -0.18 -9.32 19.22
N LEU A 312 0.20 -10.59 19.31
CA LEU A 312 0.34 -11.44 18.13
C LEU A 312 -1.01 -11.71 17.44
N GLU A 313 -2.11 -11.84 18.19
CA GLU A 313 -3.46 -11.95 17.63
C GLU A 313 -3.86 -10.70 16.84
N ILE A 314 -3.51 -9.50 17.33
CA ILE A 314 -3.67 -8.24 16.59
C ILE A 314 -2.82 -8.28 15.32
N MET A 315 -1.53 -8.62 15.43
CA MET A 315 -0.60 -8.59 14.29
C MET A 315 -0.94 -9.62 13.19
N LYS A 316 -1.62 -10.73 13.52
CA LYS A 316 -2.12 -11.70 12.51
C LYS A 316 -3.09 -11.09 11.50
N ASN A 317 -3.78 -10.01 11.86
CA ASN A 317 -4.66 -9.30 10.92
C ASN A 317 -3.88 -8.52 9.84
N TYR A 318 -2.59 -8.30 10.06
CA TYR A 318 -1.71 -7.48 9.22
C TYR A 318 -0.57 -8.29 8.58
N ALA A 319 -0.05 -9.31 9.28
CA ALA A 319 1.07 -10.11 8.81
C ALA A 319 0.77 -11.61 8.82
N VAL A 320 1.39 -12.32 7.88
CA VAL A 320 1.26 -13.78 7.77
C VAL A 320 2.47 -14.40 8.43
N PHE A 321 2.26 -14.89 9.64
CA PHE A 321 3.20 -15.69 10.40
C PHE A 321 2.42 -16.86 11.00
N GLY A 322 3.05 -18.03 11.16
CA GLY A 322 2.39 -19.31 11.41
C GLY A 322 1.38 -19.32 12.59
N SER A 323 0.53 -20.34 12.61
CA SER A 323 -0.51 -20.51 13.63
C SER A 323 0.10 -20.57 15.04
N ILE A 324 -0.18 -19.55 15.86
CA ILE A 324 -0.04 -19.65 17.33
C ILE A 324 -0.94 -20.81 17.77
N GLU A 325 -0.33 -21.93 18.17
CA GLU A 325 -1.07 -22.99 18.86
C GLU A 325 -1.60 -22.42 20.16
N LYS A 326 -2.93 -22.22 20.24
CA LYS A 326 -3.58 -21.93 21.50
C LYS A 326 -3.44 -23.20 22.35
N GLY A 327 -2.61 -23.15 23.38
CA GLY A 327 -2.43 -24.24 24.33
C GLY A 327 -3.78 -24.74 24.87
N ARG A 328 -4.13 -25.98 24.53
CA ARG A 328 -5.02 -26.87 25.28
C ARG A 328 -4.52 -28.31 25.15
N PRO A 329 -4.68 -29.13 26.20
CA PRO A 329 -3.84 -30.30 26.44
C PRO A 329 -4.30 -31.52 25.63
N GLY A 330 -3.32 -32.23 25.07
CA GLY A 330 -3.43 -33.64 24.71
C GLY A 330 -4.11 -33.95 23.38
N VAL A 331 -3.30 -34.36 22.40
CA VAL A 331 -3.33 -35.66 21.68
C VAL A 331 -2.52 -35.47 20.37
N PRO A 332 -1.58 -36.38 20.03
CA PRO A 332 -0.71 -36.23 18.88
C PRO A 332 -1.34 -36.79 17.60
N ALA A 333 -1.24 -36.05 16.50
CA ALA A 333 -1.36 -36.54 15.13
C ALA A 333 -0.91 -35.41 14.19
N SER A 334 -0.20 -35.59 13.09
CA SER A 334 0.32 -36.77 12.38
C SER A 334 1.15 -36.21 11.21
N ALA A 335 2.21 -36.90 10.83
CA ALA A 335 3.12 -36.52 9.75
C ALA A 335 2.43 -36.42 8.36
N PRO A 336 3.03 -35.71 7.38
CA PRO A 336 2.37 -35.24 6.18
C PRO A 336 2.28 -36.28 5.05
N SER A 337 1.19 -36.14 4.27
CA SER A 337 0.83 -36.83 3.04
C SER A 337 1.86 -36.70 1.91
N ALA A 338 2.07 -37.77 1.13
CA ALA A 338 2.45 -37.70 -0.28
C ALA A 338 2.09 -38.98 -1.06
N ALA A 339 1.15 -38.89 -2.01
CA ALA A 339 1.42 -38.94 -3.47
C ALA A 339 0.14 -39.25 -4.30
N PRO A 340 -0.11 -38.53 -5.42
CA PRO A 340 -1.26 -38.76 -6.29
C PRO A 340 -0.99 -39.76 -7.43
N ALA A 341 -2.09 -40.37 -7.88
CA ALA A 341 -2.19 -41.37 -8.94
C ALA A 341 -1.66 -40.92 -10.32
N LYS A 342 -1.04 -41.86 -11.05
CA LYS A 342 -0.77 -41.75 -12.48
C LYS A 342 -1.98 -42.20 -13.30
N PRO A 343 -2.29 -41.56 -14.45
CA PRO A 343 -3.33 -42.03 -15.35
C PRO A 343 -2.81 -43.10 -16.32
N VAL A 344 -3.73 -44.00 -16.66
CA VAL A 344 -3.62 -45.09 -17.63
C VAL A 344 -3.60 -44.52 -19.05
N GLN A 345 -2.68 -44.98 -19.90
CA GLN A 345 -2.83 -44.99 -21.35
C GLN A 345 -2.29 -46.30 -21.93
N GLN A 346 -2.96 -46.72 -22.99
CA GLN A 346 -3.07 -48.05 -23.61
C GLN A 346 -1.76 -48.68 -24.08
#